data_AF-A0A1H5F6A5-F1
#
_entry.id   AF-A0A1H5F6A5-F1
#
_cell.length_a   1.000
_cell.length_b   1.000
_cell.length_c   1.000
_cell.angle_alpha   90.00
_cell.angle_beta   90.00
_cell.angle_gamma   90.00
#
_symmetry.space_group_name_H-M   'P 1'
#
loop_
_entity.id
_entity.type
_entity.pdbx_description
1 polymer ?
#
loop_
_entity_poly.entity_id
_entity_poly.type
_entity_poly.pdbx_seq_one_letter_code
_entity_poly.pdbx_strand_id
1 'polypeptide(L)'
;MRTRHSEIRIEVQDEKMKTPMRLKTPILISAAVVVAALSAAGVVGYAQQPIQAQPMPLQQGTSAPAKKPAAAAKPQPHKQRPQEAQTPSAAAASVPPQQAGQQPTVFDEHARQGNVVTCANLFGTLGRGLATNSNYTAQSQWDAKAGNSHSVQSLVALAPNQAPQGSAAQRAAGIVFAAPVGSSCEGNLVRVTPSAESCPTVAAELAKLNGQNGTLGDLATIALPNGAQVVLIPFGNACVAVTALRVAG
;
A
#
# COMPACT_ATOMS: atom_id res chain seq x y z
N MET A 1 7.86 -23.22 -66.20
CA MET A 1 8.58 -21.92 -66.17
C MET A 1 9.24 -21.72 -64.82
N ARG A 2 10.58 -21.72 -64.82
CA ARG A 2 11.50 -20.88 -64.02
C ARG A 2 11.30 -20.69 -62.50
N THR A 3 12.11 -21.45 -61.74
CA THR A 3 13.12 -20.99 -60.76
C THR A 3 13.01 -19.60 -60.12
N ARG A 4 13.13 -19.53 -58.78
CA ARG A 4 14.39 -19.13 -58.09
C ARG A 4 14.34 -19.31 -56.57
N HIS A 5 15.41 -19.91 -56.06
CA HIS A 5 15.90 -19.85 -54.69
C HIS A 5 16.36 -18.44 -54.31
N SER A 6 16.28 -18.11 -53.02
CA SER A 6 17.21 -17.18 -52.36
C SER A 6 17.55 -17.69 -50.96
N GLU A 7 18.71 -18.33 -50.86
CA GLU A 7 19.53 -18.42 -49.65
C GLU A 7 20.18 -17.06 -49.40
N ILE A 8 20.23 -16.61 -48.14
CA ILE A 8 21.23 -15.62 -47.71
C ILE A 8 21.86 -16.12 -46.40
N ARG A 9 23.16 -16.40 -46.51
CA ARG A 9 24.12 -16.77 -45.48
C ARG A 9 25.26 -15.75 -45.56
N ILE A 10 25.52 -14.99 -44.50
CA ILE A 10 26.78 -14.26 -44.25
C ILE A 10 26.93 -14.20 -42.72
N GLU A 11 27.75 -15.06 -42.12
CA GLU A 11 29.20 -14.96 -41.84
C GLU A 11 29.58 -13.95 -40.75
N VAL A 12 30.34 -14.52 -39.81
CA VAL A 12 30.94 -13.96 -38.61
C VAL A 12 32.23 -13.23 -38.99
N GLN A 13 32.48 -12.05 -38.42
CA GLN A 13 33.84 -11.50 -38.35
C GLN A 13 34.25 -11.24 -36.90
N ASP A 14 35.15 -12.11 -36.44
CA ASP A 14 36.11 -11.88 -35.37
C ASP A 14 37.34 -11.21 -36.01
N GLU A 15 37.76 -10.03 -35.51
CA GLU A 15 39.11 -9.53 -35.76
C GLU A 15 39.65 -8.78 -34.54
N LYS A 16 40.37 -9.58 -33.76
CA LYS A 16 41.47 -9.28 -32.85
C LYS A 16 42.58 -8.46 -33.51
N MET A 17 42.91 -7.29 -32.98
CA MET A 17 44.24 -6.61 -33.07
C MET A 17 44.18 -5.32 -32.22
N LYS A 18 45.17 -4.76 -31.53
CA LYS A 18 46.61 -5.00 -31.32
C LYS A 18 47.09 -3.91 -30.34
N THR A 19 47.67 -4.28 -29.20
CA THR A 19 48.60 -3.40 -28.43
C THR A 19 50.04 -3.63 -28.95
N PRO A 20 51.08 -2.81 -28.68
CA PRO A 20 51.28 -1.92 -27.52
C PRO A 20 52.04 -0.58 -27.74
N MET A 21 52.27 0.11 -26.62
CA MET A 21 53.30 1.12 -26.31
C MET A 21 53.16 2.54 -26.85
N ARG A 22 52.96 3.50 -25.94
CA ARG A 22 54.01 4.48 -25.64
C ARG A 22 53.88 5.15 -24.26
N LEU A 23 55.01 5.09 -23.59
CA LEU A 23 55.49 5.73 -22.38
C LEU A 23 55.27 7.26 -22.34
N LYS A 24 54.72 7.79 -21.24
CA LYS A 24 55.12 9.04 -20.54
C LYS A 24 54.25 9.30 -19.30
N THR A 25 54.86 9.15 -18.12
CA THR A 25 54.48 9.74 -16.81
C THR A 25 54.75 11.27 -16.80
N PRO A 26 54.41 12.06 -15.75
CA PRO A 26 53.54 11.83 -14.57
C PRO A 26 52.62 13.04 -14.25
N ILE A 27 51.97 12.98 -13.08
CA ILE A 27 51.42 14.08 -12.26
C ILE A 27 49.97 14.51 -12.60
N LEU A 28 49.04 14.18 -11.71
CA LEU A 28 48.21 15.17 -11.01
C LEU A 28 47.53 14.52 -9.80
N ILE A 29 47.87 15.05 -8.63
CA ILE A 29 47.25 14.78 -7.33
C ILE A 29 45.86 15.43 -7.35
N SER A 30 44.82 14.68 -7.04
CA SER A 30 43.52 15.23 -6.63
C SER A 30 42.84 14.22 -5.71
N ALA A 31 43.21 14.28 -4.43
CA ALA A 31 42.40 13.73 -3.36
C ALA A 31 41.20 14.66 -3.17
N ALA A 32 40.03 14.24 -3.66
CA ALA A 32 38.74 14.82 -3.27
C ALA A 32 37.89 13.69 -2.68
N VAL A 33 38.22 13.31 -1.44
CA VAL A 33 37.34 12.51 -0.60
C VAL A 33 36.27 13.46 -0.06
N VAL A 34 35.19 13.63 -0.83
CA VAL A 34 33.96 14.23 -0.32
C VAL A 34 33.18 13.10 0.34
N VAL A 35 33.39 12.92 1.65
CA VAL A 35 32.45 12.15 2.48
C VAL A 35 31.19 12.99 2.60
N ALA A 36 30.24 12.77 1.69
CA ALA A 36 28.89 13.24 1.84
C ALA A 36 28.22 12.43 2.95
N ALA A 37 28.16 13.01 4.15
CA ALA A 37 27.29 12.56 5.22
C ALA A 37 25.82 12.79 4.80
N LEU A 38 25.23 11.79 4.15
CA LEU A 38 23.81 11.77 3.82
C LEU A 38 22.99 11.43 5.08
N SER A 39 22.49 12.50 5.70
CA SER A 39 21.12 12.64 6.18
C SER A 39 20.31 11.35 6.36
N ALA A 40 20.01 11.02 7.62
CA ALA A 40 19.08 9.98 8.04
C ALA A 40 17.62 10.35 7.67
N ALA A 41 17.28 10.30 6.39
CA ALA A 41 15.93 9.99 5.96
C ALA A 41 15.86 8.46 5.82
N GLY A 42 14.95 7.82 6.55
CA GLY A 42 14.74 6.37 6.49
C GLY A 42 14.57 5.93 5.04
N VAL A 43 15.28 4.87 4.65
CA VAL A 43 15.15 4.28 3.32
C VAL A 43 13.81 3.56 3.31
N VAL A 44 12.83 4.07 2.55
CA VAL A 44 11.55 3.38 2.35
C VAL A 44 11.79 2.25 1.36
N GLY A 45 11.50 1.01 1.79
CA GLY A 45 11.48 -0.16 0.92
C GLY A 45 10.17 -0.20 0.15
N TYR A 46 10.25 -0.55 -1.14
CA TYR A 46 9.08 -0.72 -2.00
C TYR A 46 9.09 -2.13 -2.60
N ALA A 47 7.93 -2.78 -2.64
CA ALA A 47 7.67 -3.87 -3.59
C ALA A 47 6.48 -3.50 -4.48
N GLN A 48 6.65 -3.75 -5.77
CA GLN A 48 5.60 -3.75 -6.77
C GLN A 48 5.59 -5.11 -7.45
N GLN A 49 4.42 -5.66 -7.72
CA GLN A 49 4.32 -6.73 -8.72
C GLN A 49 4.73 -6.16 -10.09
N PRO A 50 5.60 -6.84 -10.86
CA PRO A 50 6.03 -6.33 -12.15
C PRO A 50 4.85 -6.31 -13.12
N ILE A 51 4.31 -5.13 -13.38
CA ILE A 51 3.50 -4.85 -14.56
C ILE A 51 4.48 -4.34 -15.61
N GLN A 52 4.58 -5.00 -16.76
CA GLN A 52 5.39 -4.51 -17.88
C GLN A 52 4.80 -3.20 -18.40
N ALA A 53 5.30 -2.06 -17.92
CA ALA A 53 5.00 -0.74 -18.47
C ALA A 53 6.21 0.20 -18.28
N GLN A 54 6.53 0.93 -19.34
CA GLN A 54 7.73 1.76 -19.52
C GLN A 54 7.78 2.94 -18.52
N PRO A 55 8.98 3.36 -18.06
CA PRO A 55 9.11 4.43 -17.07
C PRO A 55 8.86 5.82 -17.68
N MET A 56 7.96 6.58 -17.07
CA MET A 56 7.93 8.05 -17.17
C MET A 56 8.73 8.68 -16.02
N PRO A 57 9.47 9.77 -16.25
CA PRO A 57 10.31 10.40 -15.22
C PRO A 57 9.47 11.19 -14.20
N LEU A 58 9.78 11.02 -12.91
CA LEU A 58 9.26 11.86 -11.83
C LEU A 58 9.90 13.25 -11.86
N GLN A 59 9.07 14.31 -11.84
CA GLN A 59 9.51 15.67 -11.53
C GLN A 59 9.51 15.89 -10.00
N GLN A 60 10.68 16.17 -9.44
CA GLN A 60 10.87 16.57 -8.04
C GLN A 60 10.46 18.04 -7.84
N GLY A 61 9.36 18.28 -7.15
CA GLY A 61 9.01 19.60 -6.62
C GLY A 61 9.70 19.82 -5.27
N THR A 62 10.52 20.86 -5.16
CA THR A 62 11.20 21.26 -3.92
C THR A 62 10.29 22.15 -3.07
N SER A 63 9.89 21.67 -1.89
CA SER A 63 9.20 22.48 -0.88
C SER A 63 10.22 23.08 0.11
N ALA A 64 10.19 24.40 0.28
CA ALA A 64 11.05 25.15 1.20
C ALA A 64 10.59 25.01 2.68
N PRO A 65 11.51 25.06 3.67
CA PRO A 65 11.17 24.88 5.09
C PRO A 65 10.66 26.17 5.77
N ALA A 66 9.59 26.03 6.55
CA ALA A 66 9.05 27.08 7.41
C ALA A 66 9.85 27.26 8.72
N LYS A 67 10.01 28.51 9.16
CA LYS A 67 10.76 28.93 10.35
C LYS A 67 10.01 28.59 11.65
N LYS A 68 10.78 28.17 12.65
CA LYS A 68 10.40 27.94 14.06
C LYS A 68 10.44 29.24 14.87
N PRO A 69 9.52 29.43 15.84
CA PRO A 69 9.82 30.19 17.05
C PRO A 69 9.95 29.29 18.29
N ALA A 70 10.88 29.64 19.17
CA ALA A 70 10.98 29.24 20.59
C ALA A 70 10.12 30.22 21.43
N ALA A 71 9.79 30.10 22.73
CA ALA A 71 10.18 29.23 23.84
C ALA A 71 9.13 29.35 24.98
N ALA A 72 9.13 28.36 25.88
CA ALA A 72 8.88 28.41 27.33
C ALA A 72 7.56 28.95 27.93
N ALA A 73 6.80 28.05 28.58
CA ALA A 73 6.04 28.35 29.79
C ALA A 73 6.09 27.15 30.76
N LYS A 74 6.22 27.46 32.05
CA LYS A 74 6.54 26.60 33.21
C LYS A 74 5.29 25.87 33.73
N PRO A 75 5.31 24.58 34.13
CA PRO A 75 4.15 23.95 34.77
C PRO A 75 4.08 24.26 36.27
N GLN A 76 2.92 24.71 36.76
CA GLN A 76 2.55 24.69 38.18
C GLN A 76 1.75 23.42 38.51
N PRO A 77 1.83 22.89 39.75
CA PRO A 77 1.18 21.64 40.13
C PRO A 77 -0.32 21.84 40.42
N HIS A 78 -1.18 21.01 39.83
CA HIS A 78 -2.59 20.93 40.18
C HIS A 78 -2.88 19.64 40.95
N LYS A 79 -3.62 19.81 42.05
CA LYS A 79 -4.01 18.79 43.02
C LYS A 79 -5.46 18.35 42.73
N GLN A 80 -5.64 17.03 42.64
CA GLN A 80 -6.85 16.21 42.83
C GLN A 80 -8.03 16.28 41.83
N ARG A 81 -8.37 15.12 41.22
CA ARG A 81 -9.58 14.33 41.52
C ARG A 81 -9.48 12.92 40.87
N PRO A 82 -9.97 11.84 41.50
CA PRO A 82 -10.01 10.50 40.88
C PRO A 82 -10.89 10.51 39.64
N GLN A 83 -10.33 10.10 38.49
CA GLN A 83 -11.11 9.83 37.28
C GLN A 83 -11.67 8.41 37.37
N GLU A 84 -12.99 8.37 37.40
CA GLU A 84 -13.83 7.21 37.20
C GLU A 84 -13.44 6.51 35.89
N ALA A 85 -13.14 5.22 35.98
CA ALA A 85 -12.76 4.39 34.84
C ALA A 85 -13.98 4.18 33.93
N GLN A 86 -14.11 5.02 32.90
CA GLN A 86 -14.92 4.70 31.72
C GLN A 86 -13.99 4.14 30.65
N THR A 87 -13.91 2.82 30.61
CA THR A 87 -13.27 2.05 29.55
C THR A 87 -14.02 2.32 28.23
N PRO A 88 -13.40 2.87 27.18
CA PRO A 88 -14.00 2.84 25.86
C PRO A 88 -13.92 1.40 25.34
N SER A 89 -15.06 0.74 25.23
CA SER A 89 -15.19 -0.55 24.54
C SER A 89 -14.95 -0.33 23.04
N ALA A 90 -13.68 -0.37 22.63
CA ALA A 90 -13.33 -0.57 21.23
C ALA A 90 -13.69 -2.02 20.88
N ALA A 91 -14.86 -2.22 20.27
CA ALA A 91 -15.18 -3.46 19.59
C ALA A 91 -14.28 -3.58 18.34
N ALA A 92 -13.03 -4.00 18.55
CA ALA A 92 -12.20 -4.47 17.47
C ALA A 92 -12.78 -5.81 17.00
N ALA A 93 -13.08 -5.92 15.72
CA ALA A 93 -13.39 -7.21 15.13
C ALA A 93 -12.12 -8.07 15.25
N SER A 94 -12.18 -9.17 15.98
CA SER A 94 -11.09 -10.12 16.12
C SER A 94 -10.80 -10.79 14.78
N VAL A 95 -9.53 -10.87 14.39
CA VAL A 95 -9.09 -11.63 13.21
C VAL A 95 -9.52 -13.09 13.40
N PRO A 96 -10.27 -13.71 12.47
CA PRO A 96 -10.41 -15.16 12.46
C PRO A 96 -9.02 -15.80 12.31
N PRO A 97 -8.66 -16.81 13.12
CA PRO A 97 -7.35 -17.44 13.01
C PRO A 97 -7.09 -17.92 11.58
N GLN A 98 -5.89 -17.62 11.08
CA GLN A 98 -5.43 -18.01 9.75
C GLN A 98 -5.58 -19.54 9.62
N GLN A 99 -6.47 -19.98 8.73
CA GLN A 99 -6.71 -21.41 8.52
C GLN A 99 -5.44 -22.02 7.93
N ALA A 100 -4.86 -23.00 8.62
CA ALA A 100 -3.74 -23.77 8.11
C ALA A 100 -4.12 -24.36 6.73
N GLY A 101 -3.37 -23.99 5.69
CA GLY A 101 -3.62 -24.41 4.30
C GLY A 101 -4.02 -23.30 3.32
N GLN A 102 -4.16 -22.04 3.75
CA GLN A 102 -4.35 -20.92 2.82
C GLN A 102 -3.04 -20.65 2.03
N GLN A 103 -3.17 -20.56 0.70
CA GLN A 103 -2.04 -20.23 -0.18
C GLN A 103 -1.49 -18.83 0.18
N PRO A 104 -0.15 -18.64 0.24
CA PRO A 104 0.46 -17.33 0.41
C PRO A 104 -0.06 -16.32 -0.60
N THR A 105 -0.40 -15.13 -0.12
CA THR A 105 -0.79 -13.97 -0.92
C THR A 105 0.40 -13.05 -1.16
N VAL A 106 0.23 -12.07 -2.05
CA VAL A 106 1.25 -11.03 -2.28
C VAL A 106 1.53 -10.21 -1.01
N PHE A 107 0.56 -10.10 -0.09
CA PHE A 107 0.73 -9.41 1.17
C PHE A 107 1.65 -10.19 2.12
N ASP A 108 1.49 -11.53 2.16
CA ASP A 108 2.37 -12.41 2.93
C ASP A 108 3.81 -12.36 2.37
N GLU A 109 3.94 -12.30 1.04
CA GLU A 109 5.22 -12.12 0.34
C GLU A 109 5.87 -10.76 0.67
N HIS A 110 5.13 -9.66 0.56
CA HIS A 110 5.66 -8.32 0.83
C HIS A 110 6.05 -8.17 2.31
N ALA A 111 5.28 -8.74 3.24
CA ALA A 111 5.65 -8.77 4.65
C ALA A 111 6.99 -9.48 4.86
N ARG A 112 7.19 -10.63 4.21
CA ARG A 112 8.47 -11.36 4.25
C ARG A 112 9.62 -10.55 3.66
N GLN A 113 9.43 -9.94 2.50
CA GLN A 113 10.45 -9.09 1.85
C GLN A 113 10.85 -7.90 2.71
N GLY A 114 9.90 -7.32 3.45
CA GLY A 114 10.13 -6.20 4.34
C GLY A 114 10.62 -6.58 5.74
N ASN A 115 10.85 -7.86 6.02
CA ASN A 115 11.11 -8.36 7.39
C ASN A 115 10.04 -7.89 8.39
N VAL A 116 8.78 -7.78 7.95
CA VAL A 116 7.63 -7.44 8.79
C VAL A 116 7.11 -8.74 9.39
N VAL A 117 7.47 -9.04 10.63
CA VAL A 117 7.14 -10.30 11.31
C VAL A 117 5.96 -10.12 12.25
N THR A 118 6.02 -9.14 13.15
CA THR A 118 4.99 -8.84 14.17
C THR A 118 3.61 -8.66 13.55
N CYS A 119 3.55 -7.98 12.40
CA CYS A 119 2.30 -7.65 11.72
C CYS A 119 1.98 -8.54 10.52
N ALA A 120 2.78 -9.58 10.22
CA ALA A 120 2.68 -10.37 8.99
C ALA A 120 1.27 -10.96 8.79
N ASN A 121 0.76 -11.66 9.81
CA ASN A 121 -0.55 -12.31 9.74
C ASN A 121 -1.68 -11.28 9.59
N LEU A 122 -1.66 -10.22 10.41
CA LEU A 122 -2.69 -9.18 10.33
C LEU A 122 -2.70 -8.50 8.96
N PHE A 123 -1.52 -8.17 8.44
CA PHE A 123 -1.36 -7.56 7.12
C PHE A 123 -1.88 -8.47 6.00
N GLY A 124 -1.51 -9.75 6.03
CA GLY A 124 -2.01 -10.75 5.08
C GLY A 124 -3.53 -10.91 5.15
N THR A 125 -4.09 -10.94 6.37
CA THR A 125 -5.53 -11.12 6.57
C THR A 125 -6.35 -9.90 6.13
N LEU A 126 -5.90 -8.69 6.47
CA LEU A 126 -6.51 -7.46 5.97
C LEU A 126 -6.42 -7.38 4.43
N GLY A 127 -5.29 -7.79 3.85
CA GLY A 127 -5.13 -7.86 2.40
C GLY A 127 -6.10 -8.82 1.71
N ARG A 128 -6.28 -10.03 2.25
CA ARG A 128 -7.30 -10.99 1.78
C ARG A 128 -8.72 -10.41 1.89
N GLY A 129 -9.03 -9.79 3.02
CA GLY A 129 -10.33 -9.13 3.23
C GLY A 129 -10.60 -8.04 2.19
N LEU A 130 -9.60 -7.17 1.94
CA LEU A 130 -9.72 -6.09 0.97
C LEU A 130 -9.90 -6.62 -0.47
N ALA A 131 -9.15 -7.66 -0.84
CA ALA A 131 -9.17 -8.27 -2.17
C ALA A 131 -10.33 -9.26 -2.40
N THR A 132 -11.22 -9.43 -1.42
CA THR A 132 -12.33 -10.37 -1.53
C THR A 132 -13.16 -10.10 -2.79
N ASN A 133 -13.44 -11.17 -3.55
CA ASN A 133 -14.16 -11.17 -4.83
C ASN A 133 -13.53 -10.28 -5.91
N SER A 134 -12.20 -10.11 -5.92
CA SER A 134 -11.51 -9.28 -6.91
C SER A 134 -10.17 -9.88 -7.32
N ASN A 135 -9.84 -9.70 -8.60
CA ASN A 135 -8.47 -9.79 -9.07
C ASN A 135 -7.76 -8.53 -8.60
N TYR A 136 -6.48 -8.62 -8.25
CA TYR A 136 -5.81 -7.47 -7.64
C TYR A 136 -4.32 -7.41 -7.93
N THR A 137 -3.79 -6.19 -7.87
CA THR A 137 -2.36 -5.92 -7.77
C THR A 137 -2.08 -5.06 -6.55
N ALA A 138 -0.94 -5.29 -5.92
CA ALA A 138 -0.54 -4.60 -4.69
C ALA A 138 0.84 -3.97 -4.84
N GLN A 139 1.00 -2.78 -4.27
CA GLN A 139 2.27 -2.12 -4.05
C GLN A 139 2.42 -1.81 -2.57
N SER A 140 3.43 -2.39 -1.93
CA SER A 140 3.65 -2.22 -0.50
C SER A 140 4.90 -1.39 -0.19
N GLN A 141 4.84 -0.70 0.95
CA GLN A 141 5.89 0.14 1.50
C GLN A 141 6.14 -0.23 2.95
N TRP A 142 7.40 -0.18 3.37
CA TRP A 142 7.84 -0.44 4.73
C TRP A 142 9.16 0.31 5.01
N ASP A 143 9.58 0.35 6.27
CA ASP A 143 10.93 0.81 6.62
C ASP A 143 11.97 -0.26 6.23
N ALA A 144 12.87 0.06 5.29
CA ALA A 144 13.83 -0.93 4.77
C ALA A 144 14.86 -1.42 5.80
N LYS A 145 15.06 -0.68 6.90
CA LYS A 145 16.04 -1.01 7.95
C LYS A 145 15.37 -1.63 9.18
N ALA A 146 14.11 -1.31 9.42
CA ALA A 146 13.39 -1.65 10.64
C ALA A 146 11.92 -2.02 10.37
N GLY A 147 11.66 -2.77 9.30
CA GLY A 147 10.29 -3.14 8.89
C GLY A 147 9.48 -3.84 9.98
N ASN A 148 10.11 -4.64 10.85
CA ASN A 148 9.40 -5.29 11.96
C ASN A 148 8.94 -4.34 13.08
N SER A 149 9.56 -3.16 13.19
CA SER A 149 9.32 -2.19 14.26
C SER A 149 8.48 -0.99 13.79
N HIS A 150 8.12 -0.96 12.51
CA HIS A 150 7.38 0.14 11.89
C HIS A 150 6.17 -0.37 11.12
N SER A 151 5.34 0.55 10.65
CA SER A 151 4.18 0.24 9.85
C SER A 151 4.56 -0.33 8.49
N VAL A 152 3.70 -1.22 7.99
CA VAL A 152 3.63 -1.63 6.60
C VAL A 152 2.32 -1.11 5.99
N GLN A 153 2.39 -0.62 4.75
CA GLN A 153 1.22 -0.16 4.01
C GLN A 153 1.23 -0.75 2.60
N SER A 154 0.06 -1.11 2.08
CA SER A 154 -0.13 -1.46 0.68
C SER A 154 -1.20 -0.61 0.03
N LEU A 155 -0.89 -0.08 -1.15
CA LEU A 155 -1.90 0.35 -2.11
C LEU A 155 -2.33 -0.85 -2.94
N VAL A 156 -3.62 -0.95 -3.25
CA VAL A 156 -4.19 -2.11 -3.95
C VAL A 156 -5.14 -1.63 -5.02
N ALA A 157 -4.91 -2.07 -6.26
CA ALA A 157 -5.85 -1.91 -7.35
C ALA A 157 -6.70 -3.17 -7.48
N LEU A 158 -8.03 -3.00 -7.58
CA LEU A 158 -8.99 -4.09 -7.63
C LEU A 158 -9.71 -4.10 -8.97
N ALA A 159 -9.76 -5.27 -9.58
CA ALA A 159 -10.48 -5.55 -10.81
C ALA A 159 -11.57 -6.59 -10.51
N PRO A 160 -12.74 -6.49 -11.16
CA PRO A 160 -13.76 -7.52 -11.01
C PRO A 160 -13.22 -8.87 -11.50
N ASN A 161 -13.61 -9.96 -10.82
CA ASN A 161 -13.23 -11.33 -11.21
C ASN A 161 -13.78 -11.70 -12.60
N GLN A 162 -14.91 -11.10 -12.97
CA GLN A 162 -15.58 -11.27 -14.25
C GLN A 162 -16.08 -9.90 -14.70
N ALA A 163 -15.58 -9.40 -15.83
CA ALA A 163 -16.11 -8.21 -16.47
C ALA A 163 -16.97 -8.64 -17.67
N PRO A 164 -18.26 -8.27 -17.74
CA PRO A 164 -19.03 -8.42 -18.97
C PRO A 164 -18.30 -7.73 -20.13
N GLN A 165 -18.15 -8.43 -21.26
CA GLN A 165 -17.53 -7.86 -22.46
C GLN A 165 -18.25 -6.56 -22.85
N GLY A 166 -17.49 -5.47 -23.04
CA GLY A 166 -18.03 -4.16 -23.42
C GLY A 166 -18.46 -3.25 -22.27
N SER A 167 -18.34 -3.69 -21.00
CA SER A 167 -18.53 -2.81 -19.85
C SER A 167 -17.20 -2.22 -19.39
N ALA A 168 -17.19 -0.93 -19.00
CA ALA A 168 -16.08 -0.37 -18.25
C ALA A 168 -16.01 -1.11 -16.91
N ALA A 169 -15.05 -2.03 -16.79
CA ALA A 169 -14.89 -2.85 -15.59
C ALA A 169 -14.77 -1.91 -14.38
N GLN A 170 -15.75 -1.97 -13.48
CA GLN A 170 -15.79 -1.09 -12.32
C GLN A 170 -14.59 -1.38 -11.43
N ARG A 171 -13.60 -0.48 -11.46
CA ARG A 171 -12.37 -0.61 -10.70
C ARG A 171 -12.62 -0.10 -9.29
N ALA A 172 -12.22 -0.90 -8.31
CA ALA A 172 -12.10 -0.45 -6.94
C ALA A 172 -10.63 -0.26 -6.61
N ALA A 173 -10.36 0.45 -5.54
CA ALA A 173 -9.02 0.58 -5.01
C ALA A 173 -9.08 0.51 -3.49
N GLY A 174 -7.94 0.28 -2.86
CA GLY A 174 -7.89 0.32 -1.41
C GLY A 174 -6.49 0.37 -0.86
N ILE A 175 -6.46 0.47 0.46
CA ILE A 175 -5.25 0.54 1.27
C ILE A 175 -5.34 -0.52 2.35
N VAL A 176 -4.26 -1.26 2.55
CA VAL A 176 -4.05 -2.10 3.72
C VAL A 176 -2.96 -1.46 4.56
N PHE A 177 -3.17 -1.32 5.85
CA PHE A 177 -2.19 -0.77 6.78
C PHE A 177 -2.11 -1.66 8.02
N ALA A 178 -0.89 -1.90 8.51
CA ALA A 178 -0.66 -2.58 9.77
C ALA A 178 0.58 -1.99 10.46
N ALA A 179 0.55 -1.87 11.78
CA ALA A 179 1.65 -1.35 12.58
C ALA A 179 1.77 -2.07 13.92
N PRO A 180 3.01 -2.31 14.41
CA PRO A 180 3.22 -2.86 15.74
C PRO A 180 2.69 -1.91 16.83
N VAL A 181 2.04 -2.48 17.83
CA VAL A 181 1.62 -1.82 19.08
C VAL A 181 2.12 -2.68 20.24
N GLY A 182 3.32 -2.37 20.73
CA GLY A 182 4.01 -3.24 21.68
C GLY A 182 4.38 -4.58 21.03
N SER A 183 3.94 -5.69 21.63
CA SER A 183 4.10 -7.04 21.09
C SER A 183 2.94 -7.48 20.18
N SER A 184 1.91 -6.64 20.03
CA SER A 184 0.73 -6.89 19.22
C SER A 184 0.78 -6.09 17.92
N CYS A 185 -0.20 -6.30 17.05
CA CYS A 185 -0.36 -5.53 15.83
C CYS A 185 -1.77 -4.94 15.74
N GLU A 186 -1.85 -3.70 15.29
CA GLU A 186 -3.11 -3.11 14.86
C GLU A 186 -3.06 -2.78 13.38
N GLY A 187 -4.22 -2.80 12.74
CA GLY A 187 -4.31 -2.53 11.33
C GLY A 187 -5.70 -2.12 10.90
N ASN A 188 -5.75 -1.61 9.67
CA ASN A 188 -6.98 -1.16 9.05
C ASN A 188 -6.89 -1.42 7.55
N LEU A 189 -8.02 -1.74 6.94
CA LEU A 189 -8.17 -1.66 5.50
C LEU A 189 -9.20 -0.60 5.14
N VAL A 190 -8.98 0.06 4.01
CA VAL A 190 -9.97 0.96 3.41
C VAL A 190 -10.15 0.54 1.95
N ARG A 191 -11.38 0.28 1.54
CA ARG A 191 -11.74 -0.07 0.16
C ARG A 191 -12.73 0.97 -0.37
N VAL A 192 -12.39 1.58 -1.49
CA VAL A 192 -13.24 2.51 -2.23
C VAL A 192 -13.81 1.76 -3.43
N THR A 193 -15.12 1.60 -3.45
CA THR A 193 -15.84 0.88 -4.50
C THR A 193 -16.88 1.82 -5.12
N PRO A 194 -16.62 2.32 -6.34
CA PRO A 194 -17.65 2.98 -7.13
C PRO A 194 -18.78 2.00 -7.45
N SER A 195 -19.99 2.53 -7.56
CA SER A 195 -21.21 1.85 -7.98
C SER A 195 -21.96 2.75 -8.95
N ALA A 196 -22.38 2.20 -10.10
CA ALA A 196 -23.30 2.90 -10.99
C ALA A 196 -24.70 3.08 -10.37
N GLU A 197 -25.02 2.29 -9.34
CA GLU A 197 -26.26 2.39 -8.58
C GLU A 197 -26.25 3.58 -7.61
N SER A 198 -27.44 4.09 -7.29
CA SER A 198 -27.62 5.14 -6.29
C SER A 198 -27.24 4.67 -4.88
N CYS A 199 -26.82 5.59 -4.00
CA CYS A 199 -26.49 5.23 -2.63
C CYS A 199 -27.65 4.59 -1.84
N PRO A 200 -28.92 5.01 -1.99
CA PRO A 200 -30.05 4.29 -1.42
C PRO A 200 -30.14 2.83 -1.88
N THR A 201 -29.90 2.55 -3.18
CA THR A 201 -29.87 1.18 -3.71
C THR A 201 -28.74 0.37 -3.07
N VAL A 202 -27.53 0.93 -3.01
CA VAL A 202 -26.37 0.28 -2.38
C VAL A 202 -26.63 0.03 -0.88
N ALA A 203 -27.22 0.99 -0.17
CA ALA A 203 -27.58 0.84 1.23
C ALA A 203 -28.58 -0.31 1.45
N ALA A 204 -29.58 -0.44 0.58
CA ALA A 204 -30.56 -1.52 0.65
C ALA A 204 -29.90 -2.90 0.45
N GLU A 205 -28.93 -3.02 -0.47
CA GLU A 205 -28.18 -4.28 -0.64
C GLU A 205 -27.31 -4.60 0.58
N LEU A 206 -26.65 -3.60 1.18
CA LEU A 206 -25.86 -3.80 2.40
C LEU A 206 -26.73 -4.14 3.62
N ALA A 207 -27.95 -3.62 3.70
CA ALA A 207 -28.90 -3.97 4.75
C ALA A 207 -29.31 -5.45 4.69
N LYS A 208 -29.38 -6.06 3.49
CA LYS A 208 -29.60 -7.51 3.33
C LYS A 208 -28.47 -8.36 3.93
N LEU A 209 -27.29 -7.78 4.13
CA LEU A 209 -26.15 -8.42 4.82
C LEU A 209 -26.19 -8.19 6.34
N ASN A 210 -27.36 -7.90 6.91
CA ASN A 210 -27.58 -7.49 8.30
C ASN A 210 -26.86 -6.18 8.66
N GLY A 211 -26.66 -5.31 7.67
CA GLY A 211 -26.10 -3.98 7.87
C GLY A 211 -27.01 -3.10 8.72
N GLN A 212 -26.44 -2.44 9.73
CA GLN A 212 -27.14 -1.48 10.58
C GLN A 212 -26.95 -0.07 10.01
N ASN A 213 -28.06 0.59 9.71
CA ASN A 213 -28.04 1.95 9.16
C ASN A 213 -27.62 2.96 10.23
N GLY A 214 -26.89 3.99 9.78
CA GLY A 214 -26.50 5.14 10.57
C GLY A 214 -26.23 6.35 9.69
N THR A 215 -25.69 7.40 10.29
CA THR A 215 -25.35 8.65 9.61
C THR A 215 -24.02 9.20 10.11
N LEU A 216 -23.23 9.78 9.22
CA LEU A 216 -22.03 10.55 9.51
C LEU A 216 -22.18 11.93 8.85
N GLY A 217 -22.65 12.91 9.62
CA GLY A 217 -23.11 14.18 9.05
C GLY A 217 -24.33 13.94 8.15
N ASP A 218 -24.25 14.36 6.89
CA ASP A 218 -25.25 14.15 5.85
C ASP A 218 -25.04 12.84 5.05
N LEU A 219 -23.97 12.10 5.32
CA LEU A 219 -23.66 10.85 4.64
C LEU A 219 -24.31 9.65 5.34
N ALA A 220 -24.90 8.75 4.56
CA ALA A 220 -25.40 7.49 5.08
C ALA A 220 -24.23 6.56 5.45
N THR A 221 -24.37 5.85 6.57
CA THR A 221 -23.42 4.82 6.98
C THR A 221 -24.11 3.48 7.21
N ILE A 222 -23.37 2.39 6.99
CA ILE A 222 -23.81 1.03 7.27
C ILE A 222 -22.72 0.33 8.07
N ALA A 223 -23.05 -0.15 9.26
CA ALA A 223 -22.17 -1.03 10.04
C ALA A 223 -22.52 -2.50 9.73
N LEU A 224 -21.54 -3.28 9.28
CA LEU A 224 -21.70 -4.69 8.95
C LEU A 224 -21.36 -5.59 10.15
N PRO A 225 -21.91 -6.81 10.25
CA PRO A 225 -21.67 -7.72 11.38
C PRO A 225 -20.21 -8.14 11.57
N ASN A 226 -19.40 -8.08 10.53
CA ASN A 226 -17.96 -8.35 10.59
C ASN A 226 -17.13 -7.17 11.15
N GLY A 227 -17.79 -6.12 11.63
CA GLY A 227 -17.17 -4.90 12.15
C GLY A 227 -16.76 -3.88 11.09
N ALA A 228 -16.99 -4.16 9.80
CA ALA A 228 -16.72 -3.19 8.75
C ALA A 228 -17.75 -2.04 8.80
N GLN A 229 -17.29 -0.82 8.54
CA GLN A 229 -18.12 0.36 8.43
C GLN A 229 -18.07 0.88 7.00
N VAL A 230 -19.23 1.14 6.42
CA VAL A 230 -19.37 1.68 5.07
C VAL A 230 -19.91 3.09 5.18
N VAL A 231 -19.24 4.05 4.56
CA VAL A 231 -19.78 5.38 4.28
C VAL A 231 -20.20 5.42 2.81
N LEU A 232 -21.40 5.89 2.53
CA LEU A 232 -21.94 6.01 1.18
C LEU A 232 -21.91 7.47 0.75
N ILE A 233 -21.16 7.76 -0.29
CA ILE A 233 -20.95 9.11 -0.83
C ILE A 233 -21.69 9.23 -2.16
N PRO A 234 -22.74 10.07 -2.24
CA PRO A 234 -23.43 10.32 -3.50
C PRO A 234 -22.52 10.97 -4.54
N PHE A 235 -22.60 10.52 -5.79
CA PHE A 235 -21.91 11.14 -6.93
C PHE A 235 -22.84 11.18 -8.14
N GLY A 236 -23.60 12.26 -8.29
CA GLY A 236 -24.71 12.31 -9.25
C GLY A 236 -25.74 11.23 -8.94
N ASN A 237 -26.04 10.36 -9.91
CA ASN A 237 -26.92 9.20 -9.71
C ASN A 237 -26.18 7.92 -9.28
N ALA A 238 -24.85 7.99 -9.16
CA ALA A 238 -23.98 6.91 -8.75
C ALA A 238 -23.64 7.01 -7.25
N CYS A 239 -22.99 5.97 -6.73
CA CYS A 239 -22.53 5.93 -5.34
C CYS A 239 -21.06 5.54 -5.26
N VAL A 240 -20.34 6.12 -4.31
CA VAL A 240 -19.03 5.64 -3.89
C VAL A 240 -19.16 5.05 -2.49
N ALA A 241 -18.97 3.75 -2.36
CA ALA A 241 -18.92 3.07 -1.08
C ALA A 241 -17.48 3.05 -0.55
N VAL A 242 -17.24 3.72 0.58
CA VAL A 242 -15.97 3.68 1.30
C VAL A 242 -16.13 2.73 2.48
N THR A 243 -15.56 1.54 2.37
CA THR A 243 -15.57 0.52 3.42
C THR A 243 -14.29 0.59 4.22
N ALA A 244 -14.38 0.69 5.54
CA ALA A 244 -13.26 0.60 6.46
C ALA A 244 -13.44 -0.60 7.39
N LEU A 245 -12.35 -1.29 7.73
CA LEU A 245 -12.37 -2.34 8.74
C LEU A 245 -11.08 -2.29 9.55
N ARG A 246 -11.23 -1.92 10.83
CA ARG A 246 -10.14 -1.92 11.81
C ARG A 246 -10.10 -3.26 12.53
N VAL A 247 -8.89 -3.78 12.69
CA VAL A 247 -8.64 -5.04 13.38
C VAL A 247 -7.41 -4.89 14.27
N ALA A 248 -7.44 -5.53 15.43
CA ALA A 248 -6.31 -5.68 16.34
C ALA A 248 -6.05 -7.17 16.56
N GLY A 249 -4.77 -7.56 16.71
CA GLY A 249 -4.34 -8.95 16.86
C GLY A 249 -3.00 -9.10 17.54
#